data_AF-A0A158ARY1-F1
#
_entry.id   AF-A0A158ARY1-F1
#
_cell.length_a   1.000
_cell.length_b   1.000
_cell.length_c   1.000
_cell.angle_alpha   90.00
_cell.angle_beta   90.00
_cell.angle_gamma   90.00
#
_symmetry.space_group_name_H-M   'P 1'
#
loop_
_entity.id
_entity.type
_entity.pdbx_description
1 polymer ?
#
loop_
_entity_poly.entity_id
_entity_poly.type
_entity_poly.pdbx_seq_one_letter_code
_entity_poly.pdbx_strand_id
1 'polypeptide(L)'
;MTDKPDAPISRDPLALAALYHSGLGGAWNTQKDAVAALAPVRPKVTAEILVRAVGVSKLPEPVLSLFNVAGILNQTARELCRLARKHGEDGLSEQALHIDPRGKTWRQIVDMLDGKEPSSPVRAPKAFPPLVLASEYKRGLAEGRWTSTRSAEAITGWGRARVLKAVAISDLPPQVLELFELTPITFDLGNILVRIQKAIGTRELATRAEKMLLTPRRRTTDEIVATLLQVRPEQGVELVVRREPTAMVFEFRVGLAETEELMVGTDELAALVQVSVMNMRFKRHVGSVSVRKKR
;
A
#
# COMPACT_ATOMS: atom_id res chain seq x y z
N MET A 1 -10.71 -21.40 -28.81
CA MET A 1 -11.03 -21.72 -27.40
C MET A 1 -9.71 -21.78 -26.66
N THR A 2 -9.37 -20.73 -25.93
CA THR A 2 -8.16 -20.68 -25.11
C THR A 2 -8.60 -20.79 -23.66
N ASP A 3 -8.30 -21.93 -23.04
CA ASP A 3 -8.46 -22.18 -21.61
C ASP A 3 -7.78 -21.05 -20.84
N LYS A 4 -8.59 -20.19 -20.19
CA LYS A 4 -8.09 -19.33 -19.13
C LYS A 4 -7.84 -20.25 -17.93
N PRO A 5 -6.71 -20.10 -17.22
CA PRO A 5 -6.43 -20.90 -16.03
C PRO A 5 -7.59 -20.70 -15.04
N ASP A 6 -8.10 -21.80 -14.48
CA ASP A 6 -9.21 -21.84 -13.50
C ASP A 6 -9.00 -20.77 -12.43
N ALA A 7 -9.56 -19.58 -12.67
CA ALA A 7 -9.56 -18.54 -11.67
C ALA A 7 -10.43 -19.07 -10.53
N PRO A 8 -9.96 -18.98 -9.27
CA PRO A 8 -10.75 -19.49 -8.16
C PRO A 8 -12.13 -18.84 -8.22
N ILE A 9 -13.19 -19.62 -8.03
CA ILE A 9 -14.59 -19.24 -8.29
C ILE A 9 -14.97 -17.88 -7.69
N SER A 10 -14.38 -17.48 -6.56
CA SER A 10 -14.62 -16.17 -5.93
C SER A 10 -13.96 -14.96 -6.61
N ARG A 11 -13.14 -15.19 -7.65
CA ARG A 11 -12.56 -14.14 -8.51
C ARG A 11 -13.31 -13.97 -9.83
N ASP A 12 -14.18 -14.92 -10.19
CA ASP A 12 -15.06 -14.85 -11.34
C ASP A 12 -16.51 -14.61 -10.89
N PRO A 13 -17.01 -13.37 -11.00
CA PRO A 13 -18.37 -13.03 -10.57
C PRO A 13 -19.47 -13.80 -11.31
N LEU A 14 -19.26 -14.17 -12.58
CA LEU A 14 -20.27 -14.91 -13.35
C LEU A 14 -20.33 -16.37 -12.91
N ALA A 15 -19.16 -17.01 -12.72
CA ALA A 15 -19.10 -18.36 -12.18
C ALA A 15 -19.68 -18.44 -10.76
N LEU A 16 -19.40 -17.44 -9.91
CA LEU A 16 -19.96 -17.35 -8.57
C LEU A 16 -21.49 -17.17 -8.58
N ALA A 17 -22.02 -16.36 -9.50
CA ALA A 17 -23.46 -16.20 -9.65
C ALA A 17 -24.14 -17.48 -10.17
N ALA A 18 -23.53 -18.17 -11.14
CA ALA A 18 -24.02 -19.45 -11.63
C ALA A 18 -24.07 -20.51 -10.51
N LEU A 19 -23.01 -20.58 -9.69
CA LEU A 19 -22.98 -21.43 -8.50
C LEU A 19 -24.09 -21.07 -7.53
N TYR A 20 -24.29 -19.78 -7.23
CA TYR A 20 -25.39 -19.33 -6.37
C TYR A 20 -26.75 -19.77 -6.87
N HIS A 21 -27.03 -19.60 -8.17
CA HIS A 21 -28.30 -19.95 -8.77
C HIS A 21 -28.53 -21.47 -8.82
N SER A 22 -27.49 -22.28 -9.01
CA SER A 22 -27.63 -23.75 -9.03
C SER A 22 -27.89 -24.34 -7.65
N GLY A 23 -27.40 -23.72 -6.58
CA GLY A 23 -27.66 -24.18 -5.20
C GLY A 23 -28.95 -23.64 -4.58
N LEU A 24 -29.65 -22.70 -5.22
CA LEU A 24 -30.85 -22.07 -4.69
C LEU A 24 -32.03 -23.03 -4.68
N GLY A 25 -32.64 -23.23 -3.51
CA GLY A 25 -33.73 -24.20 -3.29
C GLY A 25 -33.26 -25.63 -3.00
N GLY A 26 -31.93 -25.86 -2.97
CA GLY A 26 -31.32 -27.13 -2.57
C GLY A 26 -30.32 -26.92 -1.45
N ALA A 27 -29.08 -26.57 -1.81
CA ALA A 27 -27.99 -26.36 -0.86
C ALA A 27 -28.19 -25.12 0.03
N TRP A 28 -28.95 -24.12 -0.44
CA TRP A 28 -29.32 -22.94 0.33
C TRP A 28 -30.67 -22.37 -0.12
N ASN A 29 -31.37 -21.70 0.80
CA ASN A 29 -32.65 -21.03 0.51
C ASN A 29 -32.52 -19.51 0.44
N THR A 30 -31.50 -18.94 1.09
CA THR A 30 -31.23 -17.50 1.10
C THR A 30 -29.79 -17.18 0.72
N GLN A 31 -29.52 -15.93 0.34
CA GLN A 31 -28.16 -15.45 0.11
C GLN A 31 -27.28 -15.57 1.36
N LYS A 32 -27.87 -15.39 2.56
CA LYS A 32 -27.15 -15.52 3.82
C LYS A 32 -26.65 -16.95 4.03
N ASP A 33 -27.50 -17.93 3.70
CA ASP A 33 -27.16 -19.36 3.78
C ASP A 33 -26.09 -19.71 2.75
N ALA A 34 -26.20 -19.19 1.52
CA ALA A 34 -25.18 -19.37 0.49
C ALA A 34 -23.81 -18.84 0.92
N VAL A 35 -23.75 -17.65 1.54
CA VAL A 35 -22.49 -17.09 2.08
C VAL A 35 -21.91 -17.97 3.19
N ALA A 36 -22.77 -18.49 4.08
CA ALA A 36 -22.34 -19.40 5.14
C ALA A 36 -21.78 -20.71 4.56
N ALA A 37 -22.46 -21.29 3.57
CA ALA A 37 -22.03 -22.50 2.88
C ALA A 37 -20.73 -22.30 2.08
N LEU A 38 -20.52 -21.12 1.50
CA LEU A 38 -19.33 -20.77 0.72
C LEU A 38 -18.18 -20.22 1.57
N ALA A 39 -18.33 -20.13 2.90
CA ALA A 39 -17.29 -19.64 3.80
C ALA A 39 -15.95 -20.41 3.72
N PRO A 40 -15.92 -21.73 3.46
CA PRO A 40 -14.67 -22.49 3.31
C PRO A 40 -13.88 -22.19 2.02
N VAL A 41 -14.53 -21.61 0.99
CA VAL A 41 -13.91 -21.35 -0.32
C VAL A 41 -12.84 -20.28 -0.19
N ARG A 42 -11.67 -20.49 -0.81
CA ARG A 42 -10.57 -19.52 -0.84
C ARG A 42 -10.36 -18.99 -2.26
N PRO A 43 -10.32 -17.65 -2.48
CA PRO A 43 -10.55 -16.57 -1.52
C PRO A 43 -11.95 -16.56 -0.91
N LYS A 44 -12.07 -16.08 0.35
CA LYS A 44 -13.31 -16.02 1.12
C LYS A 44 -14.40 -15.27 0.36
N VAL A 45 -15.54 -15.92 0.14
CA VAL A 45 -16.74 -15.29 -0.43
C VAL A 45 -17.44 -14.49 0.67
N THR A 46 -17.52 -13.17 0.48
CA THR A 46 -18.30 -12.30 1.37
C THR A 46 -19.69 -12.06 0.78
N ALA A 47 -20.66 -11.67 1.62
CA ALA A 47 -21.99 -11.30 1.15
C ALA A 47 -21.95 -10.19 0.08
N GLU A 48 -21.04 -9.22 0.24
CA GLU A 48 -20.87 -8.13 -0.72
C GLU A 48 -20.38 -8.64 -2.10
N ILE A 49 -19.47 -9.61 -2.13
CA ILE A 49 -18.99 -10.23 -3.37
C ILE A 49 -20.13 -11.02 -4.03
N LEU A 50 -20.89 -11.80 -3.25
CA LEU A 50 -22.01 -12.59 -3.76
C LEU A 50 -23.12 -11.70 -4.34
N VAL A 51 -23.50 -10.63 -3.62
CA VAL A 51 -24.52 -9.67 -4.09
C VAL A 51 -24.08 -9.00 -5.40
N ARG A 52 -22.80 -8.66 -5.54
CA ARG A 52 -22.24 -8.11 -6.79
C ARG A 52 -22.25 -9.13 -7.91
N ALA A 53 -21.85 -10.37 -7.65
CA ALA A 53 -21.89 -11.46 -8.63
C ALA A 53 -23.31 -11.64 -9.19
N VAL A 54 -24.30 -11.78 -8.31
CA VAL A 54 -25.72 -11.90 -8.69
C VAL A 54 -26.25 -10.64 -9.38
N GLY A 55 -25.75 -9.46 -9.01
CA GLY A 55 -26.09 -8.21 -9.68
C GLY A 55 -25.55 -8.13 -11.10
N VAL A 56 -24.32 -8.61 -11.33
CA VAL A 56 -23.69 -8.65 -12.65
C VAL A 56 -24.35 -9.70 -13.55
N SER A 57 -24.75 -10.86 -13.02
CA SER A 57 -25.40 -11.91 -13.82
C SER A 57 -26.76 -11.52 -14.38
N LYS A 58 -27.36 -10.42 -13.90
CA LYS A 58 -28.61 -9.85 -14.42
C LYS A 58 -28.40 -8.83 -15.53
N LEU A 59 -27.15 -8.44 -15.81
CA LEU A 59 -26.90 -7.43 -16.83
C LEU A 59 -27.21 -7.98 -18.22
N PRO A 60 -27.66 -7.12 -19.15
CA PRO A 60 -27.90 -7.52 -20.53
C PRO A 60 -26.65 -8.10 -21.19
N GLU A 61 -26.85 -9.11 -22.05
CA GLU A 61 -25.78 -9.78 -22.79
C GLU A 61 -24.88 -8.80 -23.59
N PRO A 62 -25.41 -7.74 -24.24
CA PRO A 62 -24.55 -6.74 -24.89
C PRO A 62 -23.50 -6.15 -23.94
N VAL A 63 -23.85 -5.89 -22.68
CA VAL A 63 -22.93 -5.35 -21.67
C VAL A 63 -21.90 -6.40 -21.26
N LEU A 64 -22.32 -7.64 -20.99
CA LEU A 64 -21.43 -8.72 -20.58
C LEU A 64 -20.41 -9.06 -21.67
N SER A 65 -20.84 -9.05 -22.93
CA SER A 65 -20.01 -9.40 -24.09
C SER A 65 -18.80 -8.47 -24.27
N LEU A 66 -18.89 -7.20 -23.85
CA LEU A 66 -17.79 -6.24 -23.89
C LEU A 66 -16.59 -6.70 -23.05
N PHE A 67 -16.83 -7.49 -22.00
CA PHE A 67 -15.79 -7.95 -21.08
C PHE A 67 -15.27 -9.35 -21.39
N ASN A 68 -15.65 -9.97 -22.50
CA ASN A 68 -15.14 -11.30 -22.89
C ASN A 68 -13.60 -11.33 -22.96
N VAL A 69 -13.01 -10.26 -23.48
CA VAL A 69 -11.55 -10.10 -23.57
C VAL A 69 -10.96 -9.55 -22.28
N ALA A 70 -11.50 -8.44 -21.77
CA ALA A 70 -10.94 -7.73 -20.60
C ALA A 70 -11.15 -8.46 -19.26
N GLY A 71 -12.13 -9.35 -19.19
CA GLY A 71 -12.55 -10.06 -17.98
C GLY A 71 -13.41 -9.21 -17.05
N ILE A 72 -14.33 -9.87 -16.34
CA ILE A 72 -15.09 -9.27 -15.24
C ILE A 72 -14.42 -9.69 -13.93
N LEU A 73 -13.78 -8.73 -13.26
CA LEU A 73 -13.21 -8.92 -11.92
C LEU A 73 -14.14 -8.28 -10.87
N ASN A 74 -13.89 -8.55 -9.59
CA ASN A 74 -14.67 -7.95 -8.49
C ASN A 74 -14.74 -6.40 -8.54
N GLN A 75 -13.67 -5.75 -9.02
CA GLN A 75 -13.67 -4.29 -9.23
C GLN A 75 -14.59 -3.88 -10.38
N THR A 76 -14.52 -4.59 -11.51
CA THR A 76 -15.41 -4.40 -12.66
C THR A 76 -16.86 -4.62 -12.25
N ALA A 77 -17.15 -5.72 -11.53
CA ALA A 77 -18.49 -6.06 -11.06
C ALA A 77 -19.09 -4.95 -10.18
N ARG A 78 -18.29 -4.37 -9.29
CA ARG A 78 -18.71 -3.23 -8.47
C ARG A 78 -19.12 -2.03 -9.34
N GLU A 79 -18.30 -1.69 -10.34
CA GLU A 79 -18.60 -0.57 -11.24
C GLU A 79 -19.82 -0.84 -12.11
N LEU A 80 -19.97 -2.05 -12.65
CA LEU A 80 -21.13 -2.43 -13.44
C LEU A 80 -22.43 -2.37 -12.61
N CYS A 81 -22.43 -2.87 -11.38
CA CYS A 81 -23.60 -2.72 -10.49
C CYS A 81 -23.89 -1.26 -10.13
N ARG A 82 -22.87 -0.38 -10.10
CA ARG A 82 -23.05 1.07 -9.90
C ARG A 82 -23.67 1.70 -11.15
N LEU A 83 -23.19 1.36 -12.33
CA LEU A 83 -23.70 1.85 -13.60
C LEU A 83 -25.13 1.38 -13.87
N ALA A 84 -25.46 0.12 -13.56
CA ALA A 84 -26.81 -0.41 -13.73
C ALA A 84 -27.83 0.34 -12.84
N ARG A 85 -27.42 0.71 -11.62
CA ARG A 85 -28.24 1.58 -10.75
C ARG A 85 -28.38 3.02 -11.26
N LYS A 86 -27.40 3.50 -12.05
CA LYS A 86 -27.38 4.88 -12.55
C LYS A 86 -28.16 5.04 -13.84
N HIS A 87 -27.99 4.13 -14.78
CA HIS A 87 -28.50 4.23 -16.16
C HIS A 87 -29.63 3.24 -16.46
N GLY A 88 -29.90 2.30 -15.55
CA GLY A 88 -30.80 1.17 -15.81
C GLY A 88 -30.15 0.10 -16.68
N GLU A 89 -30.81 -1.05 -16.81
CA GLU A 89 -30.33 -2.16 -17.66
C GLU A 89 -30.46 -1.79 -19.14
N ASP A 90 -31.59 -1.22 -19.55
CA ASP A 90 -31.85 -0.82 -20.94
C ASP A 90 -30.87 0.26 -21.44
N GLY A 91 -30.63 1.29 -20.63
CA GLY A 91 -29.69 2.35 -20.97
C GLY A 91 -28.25 1.86 -21.13
N LEU A 92 -27.84 0.88 -20.32
CA LEU A 92 -26.54 0.22 -20.50
C LEU A 92 -26.49 -0.67 -21.74
N SER A 93 -27.58 -1.37 -22.05
CA SER A 93 -27.65 -2.20 -23.25
C SER A 93 -27.52 -1.34 -24.51
N GLU A 94 -28.23 -0.21 -24.57
CA GLU A 94 -28.15 0.72 -25.69
C GLU A 94 -26.72 1.28 -25.85
N GLN A 95 -26.10 1.72 -24.76
CA GLN A 95 -24.71 2.21 -24.79
C GLN A 95 -23.72 1.12 -25.22
N ALA A 96 -23.92 -0.12 -24.76
CA ALA A 96 -23.03 -1.23 -25.08
C ALA A 96 -22.96 -1.53 -26.58
N LEU A 97 -24.06 -1.32 -27.33
CA LEU A 97 -24.11 -1.53 -28.78
C LEU A 97 -23.16 -0.61 -29.56
N HIS A 98 -22.77 0.52 -28.99
CA HIS A 98 -21.90 1.51 -29.61
C HIS A 98 -20.42 1.39 -29.21
N ILE A 99 -20.05 0.39 -28.40
CA ILE A 99 -18.70 0.24 -27.86
C ILE A 99 -17.98 -0.90 -28.59
N ASP A 100 -16.84 -0.59 -29.24
CA ASP A 100 -15.87 -1.61 -29.65
C ASP A 100 -14.91 -1.91 -28.48
N PRO A 101 -14.94 -3.12 -27.89
CA PRO A 101 -14.08 -3.49 -26.77
C PRO A 101 -12.64 -3.79 -27.17
N ARG A 102 -12.31 -3.89 -28.47
CA ARG A 102 -10.97 -4.29 -28.92
C ARG A 102 -9.91 -3.28 -28.51
N GLY A 103 -8.84 -3.78 -27.88
CA GLY A 103 -7.72 -2.97 -27.40
C GLY A 103 -8.04 -2.06 -26.21
N LYS A 104 -9.24 -2.18 -25.63
CA LYS A 104 -9.68 -1.38 -24.48
C LYS A 104 -9.48 -2.15 -23.18
N THR A 105 -9.08 -1.43 -22.14
CA THR A 105 -9.06 -1.97 -20.77
C THR A 105 -10.47 -1.98 -20.18
N TRP A 106 -10.72 -2.82 -19.16
CA TRP A 106 -12.02 -2.86 -18.48
C TRP A 106 -12.45 -1.48 -17.96
N ARG A 107 -11.50 -0.62 -17.53
CA ARG A 107 -11.79 0.76 -17.08
C ARG A 107 -12.30 1.63 -18.21
N GLN A 108 -11.68 1.55 -19.38
CA GLN A 108 -12.10 2.32 -20.54
C GLN A 108 -13.49 1.89 -21.01
N ILE A 109 -13.78 0.59 -20.98
CA ILE A 109 -15.11 0.07 -21.29
C ILE A 109 -16.14 0.61 -20.29
N VAL A 110 -15.83 0.60 -18.99
CA VAL A 110 -16.69 1.18 -17.94
C VAL A 110 -16.87 2.69 -18.12
N ASP A 111 -15.84 3.45 -18.47
CA ASP A 111 -15.96 4.88 -18.73
C ASP A 111 -16.89 5.16 -19.93
N MET A 112 -16.75 4.38 -21.01
CA MET A 112 -17.62 4.49 -22.19
C MET A 112 -19.08 4.12 -21.87
N LEU A 113 -19.31 3.08 -21.05
CA LEU A 113 -20.63 2.74 -20.49
C LEU A 113 -21.16 3.78 -19.48
N ASP A 114 -20.34 4.73 -19.01
CA ASP A 114 -20.80 5.84 -18.19
C ASP A 114 -21.02 7.12 -19.01
N GLY A 115 -20.89 7.04 -20.34
CA GLY A 115 -20.94 8.18 -21.26
C GLY A 115 -19.75 9.11 -21.17
N LYS A 116 -18.61 8.65 -20.64
CA LYS A 116 -17.38 9.43 -20.48
C LYS A 116 -16.37 9.09 -21.58
N GLU A 117 -15.51 10.05 -21.88
CA GLU A 117 -14.34 9.77 -22.71
C GLU A 117 -13.45 8.71 -22.02
N PRO A 118 -12.97 7.69 -22.75
CA PRO A 118 -12.19 6.61 -22.18
C PRO A 118 -10.91 7.18 -21.59
N SER A 119 -10.70 6.95 -20.29
CA SER A 119 -9.48 7.40 -19.63
C SER A 119 -8.24 6.82 -20.34
N SER A 120 -7.27 7.68 -20.64
CA SER A 120 -5.98 7.24 -21.19
C SER A 120 -5.39 6.18 -20.25
N PRO A 121 -4.80 5.09 -20.77
CA PRO A 121 -4.20 4.08 -19.92
C PRO A 121 -3.14 4.78 -19.06
N VAL A 122 -3.39 4.84 -17.76
CA VAL A 122 -2.42 5.35 -16.79
C VAL A 122 -1.25 4.38 -16.84
N ARG A 123 -0.27 4.65 -17.72
CA ARG A 123 1.02 3.97 -17.69
C ARG A 123 1.52 4.19 -16.28
N ALA A 124 1.61 3.12 -15.49
CA ALA A 124 2.17 3.21 -14.16
C ALA A 124 3.50 3.95 -14.31
N PRO A 125 3.66 5.14 -13.70
CA PRO A 125 4.85 5.93 -13.91
C PRO A 125 6.03 5.06 -13.51
N LYS A 126 7.02 4.95 -14.39
CA LYS A 126 8.24 4.16 -14.17
C LYS A 126 8.71 4.44 -12.75
N ALA A 127 8.77 3.41 -11.91
CA ALA A 127 9.01 3.60 -10.48
C ALA A 127 10.46 4.03 -10.25
N PHE A 128 10.71 5.34 -10.25
CA PHE A 128 12.02 5.87 -9.91
C PHE A 128 12.34 5.62 -8.44
N PRO A 129 13.55 5.16 -8.11
CA PRO A 129 14.08 5.20 -6.75
C PRO A 129 14.01 6.64 -6.19
N PRO A 130 13.82 6.83 -4.87
CA PRO A 130 13.62 8.14 -4.27
C PRO A 130 14.81 9.08 -4.52
N LEU A 131 16.05 8.61 -4.44
CA LEU A 131 17.22 9.47 -4.67
C LEU A 131 17.33 9.94 -6.12
N VAL A 132 17.01 9.07 -7.09
CA VAL A 132 16.97 9.43 -8.51
C VAL A 132 15.83 10.41 -8.78
N LEU A 133 14.66 10.19 -8.20
CA LEU A 133 13.54 11.12 -8.34
C LEU A 133 13.87 12.51 -7.77
N ALA A 134 14.55 12.55 -6.63
CA ALA A 134 14.97 13.80 -6.00
C ALA A 134 16.04 14.53 -6.80
N SER A 135 17.04 13.81 -7.33
CA SER A 135 18.10 14.41 -8.16
C SER A 135 17.54 14.95 -9.48
N GLU A 136 16.65 14.20 -10.13
CA GLU A 136 15.91 14.66 -11.31
C GLU A 136 15.12 15.92 -10.99
N TYR A 137 14.34 15.92 -9.91
CA TYR A 137 13.56 17.07 -9.46
C TYR A 137 14.45 18.31 -9.21
N LYS A 138 15.53 18.16 -8.45
CA LYS A 138 16.49 19.24 -8.15
C LYS A 138 17.17 19.76 -9.43
N ARG A 139 17.53 18.87 -10.36
CA ARG A 139 18.11 19.23 -11.66
C ARG A 139 17.12 20.03 -12.52
N GLY A 140 15.87 19.60 -12.63
CA GLY A 140 14.89 20.34 -13.44
C GLY A 140 14.48 21.68 -12.82
N LEU A 141 14.60 21.86 -11.49
CA LEU A 141 14.53 23.19 -10.88
C LEU A 141 15.71 24.07 -11.29
N ALA A 142 16.93 23.54 -11.24
CA ALA A 142 18.15 24.28 -11.61
C ALA A 142 18.17 24.69 -13.09
N GLU A 143 17.65 23.83 -13.97
CA GLU A 143 17.53 24.08 -15.41
C GLU A 143 16.31 24.93 -15.78
N GLY A 144 15.49 25.33 -14.81
CA GLY A 144 14.27 26.12 -15.07
C GLY A 144 13.15 25.34 -15.77
N ARG A 145 13.27 24.01 -15.94
CA ARG A 145 12.19 23.15 -16.48
C ARG A 145 10.96 23.20 -15.59
N TRP A 146 11.15 23.38 -14.28
CA TRP A 146 10.08 23.48 -13.29
C TRP A 146 10.32 24.66 -12.36
N THR A 147 9.25 25.31 -11.93
CA THR A 147 9.29 26.39 -10.93
C THR A 147 8.80 25.90 -9.56
N SER A 148 8.07 24.78 -9.52
CA SER A 148 7.51 24.21 -8.30
C SER A 148 7.26 22.71 -8.43
N THR A 149 6.95 22.05 -7.31
CA THR A 149 6.49 20.66 -7.32
C THR A 149 5.20 20.47 -8.13
N ARG A 150 4.33 21.48 -8.18
CA ARG A 150 3.07 21.44 -8.94
C ARG A 150 3.33 21.47 -10.45
N SER A 151 4.26 22.31 -10.91
CA SER A 151 4.63 22.36 -12.33
C SER A 151 5.32 21.07 -12.76
N ALA A 152 6.17 20.49 -11.90
CA ALA A 152 6.79 19.20 -12.17
C ALA A 152 5.75 18.08 -12.28
N GLU A 153 4.77 18.03 -11.37
CA GLU A 153 3.68 17.04 -11.41
C GLU A 153 2.84 17.12 -12.68
N ALA A 154 2.47 18.33 -13.12
CA ALA A 154 1.66 18.53 -14.32
C ALA A 154 2.34 17.97 -15.59
N ILE A 155 3.66 18.05 -15.66
CA ILE A 155 4.43 17.61 -16.83
C ILE A 155 4.79 16.12 -16.73
N THR A 156 5.18 15.66 -15.54
CA THR A 156 5.79 14.32 -15.36
C THR A 156 4.82 13.26 -14.84
N GLY A 157 3.73 13.66 -14.19
CA GLY A 157 2.80 12.75 -13.51
C GLY A 157 3.36 12.05 -12.27
N TRP A 158 4.51 12.48 -11.72
CA TRP A 158 5.16 11.78 -10.59
C TRP A 158 4.38 11.83 -9.27
N GLY A 159 3.42 12.74 -9.14
CA GLY A 159 2.66 12.96 -7.91
C GLY A 159 3.41 13.85 -6.90
N ARG A 160 2.78 14.96 -6.47
CA ARG A 160 3.41 15.94 -5.58
C ARG A 160 3.93 15.34 -4.28
N ALA A 161 3.12 14.51 -3.62
CA ALA A 161 3.49 13.88 -2.35
C ALA A 161 4.70 12.94 -2.50
N ARG A 162 4.84 12.30 -3.67
CA ARG A 162 5.96 11.40 -3.96
C ARG A 162 7.27 12.18 -4.13
N VAL A 163 7.22 13.28 -4.89
CA VAL A 163 8.37 14.17 -5.09
C VAL A 163 8.83 14.78 -3.76
N LEU A 164 7.91 15.29 -2.94
CA LEU A 164 8.25 15.85 -1.62
C LEU A 164 8.91 14.82 -0.69
N LYS A 165 8.42 13.57 -0.70
CA LYS A 165 9.05 12.47 0.06
C LYS A 165 10.45 12.18 -0.46
N ALA A 166 10.64 12.10 -1.77
CA ALA A 166 11.94 11.86 -2.38
C ALA A 166 12.95 12.95 -2.01
N VAL A 167 12.55 14.22 -2.07
CA VAL A 167 13.39 15.35 -1.65
C VAL A 167 13.78 15.23 -0.18
N ALA A 168 12.81 14.97 0.71
CA ALA A 168 13.10 14.78 2.13
C ALA A 168 14.07 13.61 2.41
N ILE A 169 13.99 12.53 1.64
CA ILE A 169 14.94 11.40 1.72
C ILE A 169 16.33 11.85 1.24
N SER A 170 16.41 12.64 0.17
CA SER A 170 17.69 13.16 -0.34
C SER A 170 18.37 14.18 0.58
N ASP A 171 17.63 14.75 1.53
CA ASP A 171 18.13 15.71 2.51
C ASP A 171 18.58 15.04 3.83
N LEU A 172 18.57 13.69 3.88
CA LEU A 172 19.20 12.93 4.97
C LEU A 172 20.71 13.24 5.03
N PRO A 173 21.35 13.12 6.20
CA PRO A 173 22.80 13.29 6.30
C PRO A 173 23.55 12.38 5.31
N PRO A 174 24.61 12.87 4.65
CA PRO A 174 25.34 12.08 3.65
C PRO A 174 25.88 10.78 4.24
N GLN A 175 26.32 10.79 5.50
CA GLN A 175 26.78 9.59 6.22
C GLN A 175 25.69 8.51 6.31
N VAL A 176 24.42 8.91 6.42
CA VAL A 176 23.30 7.96 6.44
C VAL A 176 23.07 7.38 5.06
N LEU A 177 23.17 8.20 4.01
CA LEU A 177 23.01 7.75 2.63
C LEU A 177 24.13 6.79 2.23
N GLU A 178 25.35 7.06 2.69
CA GLU A 178 26.55 6.24 2.46
C GLU A 178 26.40 4.81 2.99
N LEU A 179 25.75 4.64 4.16
CA LEU A 179 25.44 3.31 4.72
C LEU A 179 24.60 2.42 3.79
N PHE A 180 23.93 3.00 2.79
CA PHE A 180 23.07 2.30 1.84
C PHE A 180 23.57 2.39 0.40
N GLU A 181 24.83 2.74 0.13
CA GLU A 181 25.35 2.79 -1.25
C GLU A 181 25.19 1.46 -2.00
N LEU A 182 25.38 0.35 -1.30
CA LEU A 182 25.26 -0.99 -1.86
C LEU A 182 23.80 -1.50 -1.92
N THR A 183 22.86 -0.83 -1.26
CA THR A 183 21.45 -1.27 -1.16
C THR A 183 20.50 -0.12 -1.48
N PRO A 184 19.73 -0.20 -2.57
CA PRO A 184 18.91 0.93 -3.01
C PRO A 184 17.88 1.32 -1.95
N ILE A 185 17.92 2.57 -1.51
CA ILE A 185 16.96 3.12 -0.56
C ILE A 185 15.57 3.12 -1.21
N THR A 186 14.62 2.43 -0.60
CA THR A 186 13.20 2.45 -1.00
C THR A 186 12.46 3.63 -0.36
N PHE A 187 11.26 3.96 -0.85
CA PHE A 187 10.44 5.00 -0.22
C PHE A 187 10.07 4.67 1.23
N ASP A 188 9.84 3.40 1.55
CA ASP A 188 9.47 2.99 2.91
C ASP A 188 10.64 3.11 3.86
N LEU A 189 11.82 2.59 3.47
CA LEU A 189 13.05 2.75 4.24
C LEU A 189 13.41 4.22 4.42
N GLY A 190 13.39 5.01 3.34
CA GLY A 190 13.68 6.44 3.42
C GLY A 190 12.72 7.20 4.34
N ASN A 191 11.43 6.85 4.36
CA ASN A 191 10.47 7.42 5.31
C ASN A 191 10.79 7.06 6.77
N ILE A 192 11.28 5.84 7.03
CA ILE A 192 11.73 5.43 8.36
C ILE A 192 12.92 6.30 8.78
N LEU A 193 13.93 6.44 7.92
CA LEU A 193 15.13 7.25 8.21
C LEU A 193 14.78 8.72 8.47
N VAL A 194 13.90 9.33 7.66
CA VAL A 194 13.42 10.71 7.88
C VAL A 194 12.68 10.85 9.21
N ARG A 195 11.93 9.81 9.64
CA ARG A 195 11.27 9.82 10.96
C ARG A 195 12.28 9.72 12.10
N ILE A 196 13.31 8.89 11.95
CA ILE A 196 14.41 8.78 12.92
C ILE A 196 15.09 10.15 13.03
N GLN A 197 15.46 10.77 11.90
CA GLN A 197 16.04 12.12 11.86
C GLN A 197 15.16 13.15 12.60
N LYS A 198 13.84 13.12 12.39
CA LYS A 198 12.90 14.01 13.11
C LYS A 198 12.82 13.72 14.61
N ALA A 199 13.07 12.49 15.04
CA ALA A 199 12.99 12.07 16.43
C ALA A 199 14.26 12.40 17.23
N ILE A 200 15.43 12.11 16.65
CA ILE A 200 16.73 12.25 17.35
C ILE A 200 17.53 13.49 16.91
N GLY A 201 17.15 14.11 15.79
CA GLY A 201 17.84 15.25 15.19
C GLY A 201 18.89 14.85 14.16
N THR A 202 19.18 15.76 13.23
CA THR A 202 20.12 15.56 12.12
C THR A 202 21.54 15.29 12.60
N ARG A 203 22.04 16.07 13.57
CA ARG A 203 23.42 15.96 14.08
C ARG A 203 23.66 14.60 14.75
N GLU A 204 22.75 14.19 15.63
CA GLU A 204 22.84 12.91 16.33
C GLU A 204 22.77 11.73 15.35
N LEU A 205 21.84 11.79 14.39
CA LEU A 205 21.74 10.76 13.35
C LEU A 205 23.03 10.64 12.53
N ALA A 206 23.61 11.77 12.13
CA ALA A 206 24.87 11.80 11.39
C ALA A 206 26.03 11.21 12.20
N THR A 207 26.18 11.59 13.47
CA THR A 207 27.22 11.06 14.37
C THR A 207 27.08 9.54 14.56
N ARG A 208 25.85 9.02 14.66
CA ARG A 208 25.62 7.57 14.74
C ARG A 208 26.02 6.86 13.45
N ALA A 209 25.64 7.40 12.31
CA ALA A 209 26.01 6.83 11.01
C ALA A 209 27.52 6.86 10.77
N GLU A 210 28.19 7.96 11.13
CA GLU A 210 29.64 8.10 11.04
C GLU A 210 30.38 7.05 11.86
N LYS A 211 29.96 6.80 13.12
CA LYS A 211 30.53 5.73 13.95
C LYS A 211 30.40 4.35 13.29
N MET A 212 29.31 4.10 12.57
CA MET A 212 29.09 2.85 11.86
C MET A 212 29.99 2.70 10.63
N LEU A 213 30.21 3.80 9.90
CA LEU A 213 31.13 3.85 8.77
C LEU A 213 32.58 3.61 9.21
N LEU A 214 32.98 4.17 10.36
CA LEU A 214 34.30 3.96 10.96
C LEU A 214 34.53 2.52 11.46
N THR A 215 33.47 1.71 11.59
CA THR A 215 33.56 0.30 11.98
C THR A 215 32.95 -0.57 10.88
N PRO A 216 33.65 -0.78 9.75
CA PRO A 216 33.09 -1.49 8.61
C PRO A 216 32.76 -2.93 8.98
N ARG A 217 31.48 -3.30 8.88
CA ARG A 217 30.98 -4.66 9.05
C ARG A 217 29.85 -4.85 8.05
N ARG A 218 29.69 -6.06 7.50
CA ARG A 218 28.50 -6.42 6.75
C ARG A 218 27.30 -6.33 7.69
N ARG A 219 26.36 -5.44 7.37
CA ARG A 219 25.14 -5.23 8.14
C ARG A 219 23.93 -5.33 7.21
N THR A 220 22.86 -5.93 7.69
CA THR A 220 21.57 -5.89 6.99
C THR A 220 20.93 -4.50 7.14
N THR A 221 19.91 -4.19 6.33
CA THR A 221 19.14 -2.95 6.46
C THR A 221 18.55 -2.79 7.86
N ASP A 222 18.03 -3.87 8.45
CA ASP A 222 17.43 -3.85 9.77
C ASP A 222 18.47 -3.62 10.86
N GLU A 223 19.63 -4.27 10.78
CA GLU A 223 20.75 -4.03 11.69
C GLU A 223 21.25 -2.58 11.62
N ILE A 224 21.28 -1.99 10.42
CA ILE A 224 21.65 -0.58 10.26
C ILE A 224 20.64 0.31 10.99
N VAL A 225 19.34 0.10 10.74
CA VAL A 225 18.27 0.89 11.37
C VAL A 225 18.26 0.71 12.89
N ALA A 226 18.43 -0.52 13.39
CA ALA A 226 18.52 -0.82 14.82
C ALA A 226 19.71 -0.10 15.47
N THR A 227 20.88 -0.11 14.82
CA THR A 227 22.07 0.59 15.30
C THR A 227 21.87 2.10 15.33
N LEU A 228 21.23 2.69 14.31
CA LEU A 228 20.88 4.11 14.28
C LEU A 228 19.89 4.49 15.40
N LEU A 229 19.02 3.56 15.79
CA LEU A 229 18.12 3.71 16.93
C LEU A 229 18.79 3.43 18.29
N GLN A 230 20.06 3.00 18.31
CA GLN A 230 20.77 2.51 19.50
C GLN A 230 20.05 1.33 20.18
N VAL A 231 19.31 0.54 19.42
CA VAL A 231 18.83 -0.75 19.90
C VAL A 231 20.04 -1.68 19.94
N ARG A 232 20.49 -2.02 21.14
CA ARG A 232 21.51 -3.07 21.30
C ARG A 232 20.86 -4.40 20.93
N PRO A 233 21.46 -5.19 20.01
CA PRO A 233 21.16 -6.61 19.98
C PRO A 233 21.78 -7.19 21.26
N GLU A 234 21.02 -7.16 22.36
CA GLU A 234 21.38 -8.00 23.50
C GLU A 234 21.21 -9.46 23.05
N GLN A 235 22.09 -10.31 23.56
CA GLN A 235 22.22 -11.71 23.13
C GLN A 235 20.83 -12.36 23.11
N GLY A 236 20.43 -12.85 21.93
CA GLY A 236 19.22 -13.65 21.76
C GLY A 236 17.93 -12.92 21.40
N VAL A 237 17.91 -11.57 21.36
CA VAL A 237 16.71 -10.80 20.98
C VAL A 237 16.83 -10.21 19.56
N GLU A 238 16.03 -10.72 18.62
CA GLU A 238 15.87 -10.15 17.28
C GLU A 238 14.74 -9.10 17.32
N LEU A 239 15.06 -7.84 16.99
CA LEU A 239 14.06 -6.78 16.84
C LEU A 239 13.70 -6.60 15.37
N VAL A 240 12.45 -6.87 15.04
CA VAL A 240 11.85 -6.52 13.76
C VAL A 240 10.97 -5.28 13.93
N VAL A 241 11.30 -4.22 13.18
CA VAL A 241 10.48 -3.00 13.16
C VAL A 241 9.70 -2.96 11.87
N ARG A 242 8.39 -3.16 11.94
CA ARG A 242 7.51 -3.10 10.77
C ARG A 242 6.46 -2.00 10.89
N ARG A 243 6.07 -1.48 9.74
CA ARG A 243 5.03 -0.46 9.64
C ARG A 243 3.72 -1.07 9.19
N GLU A 244 2.68 -0.85 9.98
CA GLU A 244 1.29 -1.09 9.60
C GLU A 244 0.60 0.24 9.25
N PRO A 245 -0.58 0.24 8.59
CA PRO A 245 -1.27 1.47 8.17
C PRO A 245 -1.49 2.46 9.32
N THR A 246 -1.75 1.95 10.53
CA THR A 246 -2.12 2.74 11.72
C THR A 246 -1.12 2.63 12.86
N ALA A 247 -0.09 1.79 12.76
CA ALA A 247 0.83 1.51 13.86
C ALA A 247 2.28 1.29 13.40
N MET A 248 3.23 1.54 14.31
CA MET A 248 4.57 0.96 14.23
C MET A 248 4.56 -0.27 15.14
N VAL A 249 4.93 -1.42 14.61
CA VAL A 249 5.00 -2.67 15.36
C VAL A 249 6.48 -2.97 15.61
N PHE A 250 6.82 -3.08 16.89
CA PHE A 250 8.10 -3.58 17.35
C PHE A 250 7.88 -5.04 17.75
N GLU A 251 8.37 -5.96 16.93
CA GLU A 251 8.29 -7.40 17.18
C GLU A 251 9.65 -7.85 17.73
N PHE A 252 9.66 -8.27 18.99
CA PHE A 252 10.83 -8.83 19.65
C PHE A 252 10.71 -10.35 19.57
N ARG A 253 11.69 -11.02 18.97
CA ARG A 253 11.77 -12.48 18.94
C ARG A 253 12.92 -12.92 19.80
N VAL A 254 12.67 -13.87 20.68
CA VAL A 254 13.67 -14.46 21.55
C VAL A 254 13.73 -15.96 21.32
N GLY A 255 14.93 -16.54 21.34
CA GLY A 255 15.10 -17.97 21.22
C GLY A 255 14.41 -18.72 22.37
N LEU A 256 13.72 -19.82 22.09
CA LEU A 256 13.01 -20.61 23.10
C LEU A 256 13.92 -21.07 24.26
N ALA A 257 15.22 -21.25 24.04
CA ALA A 257 16.17 -21.61 25.09
C ALA A 257 16.35 -20.53 26.18
N GLU A 258 15.99 -19.27 25.88
CA GLU A 258 16.08 -18.13 26.79
C GLU A 258 14.69 -17.73 27.35
N THR A 259 13.62 -18.42 26.94
CA THR A 259 12.24 -18.05 27.28
C THR A 259 11.82 -18.39 28.71
N GLU A 260 12.50 -19.30 29.41
CA GLU A 260 12.15 -19.64 30.81
C GLU A 260 12.37 -18.46 31.76
N GLU A 261 13.38 -17.62 31.54
CA GLU A 261 13.58 -16.38 32.33
C GLU A 261 12.63 -15.25 31.92
N LEU A 262 12.24 -15.19 30.63
CA LEU A 262 11.40 -14.13 30.07
C LEU A 262 9.90 -14.29 30.39
N MET A 263 9.44 -15.53 30.58
CA MET A 263 8.03 -15.83 30.91
C MET A 263 7.63 -15.38 32.32
N VAL A 264 8.60 -15.09 33.20
CA VAL A 264 8.35 -14.63 34.58
C VAL A 264 8.05 -13.12 34.64
N GLY A 265 8.29 -12.35 33.56
CA GLY A 265 8.25 -10.89 33.58
C GLY A 265 7.42 -10.22 32.49
N THR A 266 6.45 -10.90 31.88
CA THR A 266 5.64 -10.31 30.78
C THR A 266 4.93 -9.01 31.18
N ASP A 267 4.43 -8.93 32.41
CA ASP A 267 3.82 -7.71 32.96
C ASP A 267 4.86 -6.60 33.23
N GLU A 268 6.06 -6.97 33.67
CA GLU A 268 7.16 -6.03 33.90
C GLU A 268 7.71 -5.48 32.58
N LEU A 269 7.80 -6.31 31.54
CA LEU A 269 8.15 -5.92 30.18
C LEU A 269 7.09 -4.98 29.59
N ALA A 270 5.80 -5.30 29.76
CA ALA A 270 4.72 -4.41 29.36
C ALA A 270 4.82 -3.05 30.06
N ALA A 271 5.11 -3.03 31.36
CA ALA A 271 5.32 -1.81 32.13
C ALA A 271 6.55 -1.02 31.65
N LEU A 272 7.67 -1.68 31.36
CA LEU A 272 8.90 -1.06 30.81
C LEU A 272 8.66 -0.45 29.43
N VAL A 273 7.95 -1.15 28.55
CA VAL A 273 7.56 -0.65 27.23
C VAL A 273 6.61 0.54 27.40
N GLN A 274 5.63 0.46 28.29
CA GLN A 274 4.67 1.52 28.56
C GLN A 274 5.36 2.78 29.12
N VAL A 275 6.25 2.65 30.11
CA VAL A 275 7.04 3.75 30.66
C VAL A 275 7.94 4.38 29.59
N SER A 276 8.58 3.55 28.76
CA SER A 276 9.43 4.02 27.65
C SER A 276 8.63 4.80 26.60
N VAL A 277 7.43 4.33 26.24
CA VAL A 277 6.52 5.01 25.31
C VAL A 277 5.97 6.31 25.92
N MET A 278 5.63 6.32 27.21
CA MET A 278 5.19 7.53 27.91
C MET A 278 6.30 8.58 27.97
N ASN A 279 7.55 8.19 28.25
CA ASN A 279 8.70 9.10 28.25
C ASN A 279 8.98 9.69 26.86
N MET A 280 8.79 8.91 25.78
CA MET A 280 8.89 9.42 24.41
C MET A 280 7.79 10.44 24.08
N ARG A 281 6.56 10.25 24.58
CA ARG A 281 5.46 11.24 24.43
C ARG A 281 5.76 12.53 25.20
N PHE A 282 6.34 12.42 26.40
CA PHE A 282 6.68 13.56 27.24
C PHE A 282 7.78 14.44 26.61
N LYS A 283 8.84 13.84 26.05
CA LYS A 283 9.90 14.59 25.34
C LYS A 283 9.39 15.37 24.12
N ARG A 284 8.35 14.87 23.44
CA ARG A 284 7.70 15.61 22.34
C ARG A 284 6.97 16.88 22.78
N HIS A 285 6.42 16.91 24.00
CA HIS A 285 5.72 18.10 24.51
C HIS A 285 6.67 19.16 25.08
N VAL A 286 7.79 18.76 25.67
CA VAL A 286 8.80 19.71 26.18
C VAL A 286 9.49 20.45 25.02
N GLY A 287 9.75 19.78 23.89
CA GLY A 287 10.33 20.41 22.69
C GLY A 287 9.43 21.44 21.99
N SER A 288 8.11 21.42 22.22
CA SER A 288 7.17 22.39 21.65
C SER A 288 6.99 23.68 22.45
N VAL A 289 7.52 23.77 23.69
CA VAL A 289 7.25 24.90 24.60
C VAL A 289 8.35 25.98 24.57
N SER A 290 9.51 25.74 23.97
CA SER A 290 10.63 26.68 24.02
C SER A 290 10.92 27.38 22.69
N VAL A 291 10.03 28.26 22.21
CA VAL A 291 10.38 29.58 21.63
C VAL A 291 9.13 30.48 21.69
N ARG A 292 8.85 31.12 22.84
CA ARG A 292 8.10 32.38 22.83
C ARG A 292 9.03 33.46 23.39
N LYS A 293 9.55 34.25 22.45
CA LYS A 293 10.47 35.38 22.64
C LYS A 293 10.10 36.23 23.85
N LYS A 294 11.11 36.56 24.67
CA LYS A 294 11.25 37.88 25.28
C LYS A 294 12.50 38.54 24.70
N ARG A 295 12.29 39.35 23.66
CA ARG A 295 12.87 40.68 23.40
C ARG A 295 12.41 41.12 22.01
#